data_AF-A0A369KRJ0-F1
#
_entry.id   AF-A0A369KRJ0-F1
#
_cell.length_a   1.000
_cell.length_b   1.000
_cell.length_c   1.000
_cell.angle_alpha   90.00
_cell.angle_beta   90.00
_cell.angle_gamma   90.00
#
_symmetry.space_group_name_H-M   'P 1'
#
loop_
_entity.id
_entity.type
_entity.pdbx_description
1 polymer ?
#
loop_
_entity_poly.entity_id
_entity_poly.type
_entity_poly.pdbx_seq_one_letter_code
_entity_poly.pdbx_strand_id
1 'polypeptide(L)'
;MENNIVLSIRTKRRPDEVWYCREFWTGDSRDGLFLNGDGYHYFEMLGDGVVQKAFEYYENDEGEEKVTPTPELIGINWFEFFGFEDEELLENVLEHEFSYVEQLVKKS
;
A
#
# COMPACT_ATOMS: atom_id res chain seq x y z
N MET A 1 -10.26 23.83 30.65
CA MET A 1 -10.71 22.83 29.67
C MET A 1 -9.47 22.40 28.93
N GLU A 2 -8.94 21.24 29.27
CA GLU A 2 -7.81 20.66 28.53
C GLU A 2 -8.38 19.99 27.30
N ASN A 3 -7.99 20.48 26.13
CA ASN A 3 -8.27 19.84 24.85
C ASN A 3 -7.48 18.53 24.83
N ASN A 4 -8.15 17.42 25.15
CA ASN A 4 -7.66 16.09 24.81
C ASN A 4 -7.63 15.98 23.29
N ILE A 5 -6.51 16.39 22.69
CA ILE A 5 -6.17 15.99 21.34
C ILE A 5 -6.00 14.48 21.43
N VAL A 6 -7.01 13.75 20.99
CA VAL A 6 -6.86 12.33 20.71
C VAL A 6 -5.93 12.28 19.51
N LEU A 7 -4.63 12.22 19.78
CA LEU A 7 -3.65 11.78 18.79
C LEU A 7 -4.15 10.42 18.32
N SER A 8 -4.40 10.33 17.03
CA SER A 8 -4.72 9.11 16.30
C SER A 8 -3.58 8.11 16.58
N ILE A 9 -3.70 7.33 17.65
CA ILE A 9 -2.76 6.23 17.92
C ILE A 9 -3.19 5.11 16.99
N ARG A 10 -2.35 4.77 16.01
CA ARG A 10 -2.59 3.64 15.12
C ARG A 10 -3.02 2.40 15.89
N THR A 11 -3.88 1.59 15.28
CA THR A 11 -4.35 0.38 15.94
C THR A 11 -3.20 -0.62 15.97
N LYS A 12 -2.62 -0.84 17.15
CA LYS A 12 -1.60 -1.88 17.32
C LYS A 12 -2.19 -3.24 17.00
N ARG A 13 -1.69 -3.84 15.92
CA ARG A 13 -2.08 -5.17 15.44
C ARG A 13 -1.23 -6.25 16.11
N ARG A 14 -1.74 -7.49 16.15
CA ARG A 14 -0.96 -8.61 16.71
C ARG A 14 0.22 -8.94 15.79
N PRO A 15 1.37 -9.42 16.29
CA PRO A 15 2.54 -9.71 15.44
C PRO A 15 2.29 -10.70 14.30
N ASP A 16 1.30 -11.58 14.44
CA ASP A 16 0.90 -12.60 13.47
C ASP A 16 -0.29 -12.18 12.59
N GLU A 17 -0.81 -10.97 12.77
CA GLU A 17 -1.97 -10.48 12.04
C GLU A 17 -1.57 -10.03 10.64
N VAL A 18 -2.21 -10.63 9.63
CA VAL A 18 -2.09 -10.21 8.24
C VAL A 18 -3.24 -9.27 7.89
N TRP A 19 -2.92 -8.16 7.24
CA TRP A 19 -3.88 -7.20 6.75
C TRP A 19 -3.41 -6.58 5.43
N TYR A 20 -4.35 -6.00 4.70
CA TYR A 20 -4.11 -5.48 3.37
C TYR A 20 -4.48 -4.01 3.34
N CYS A 21 -3.64 -3.22 2.69
CA CYS A 21 -3.92 -1.81 2.49
C CYS A 21 -3.39 -1.34 1.15
N ARG A 22 -3.83 -0.15 0.76
CA ARG A 22 -3.27 0.60 -0.34
C ARG A 22 -2.96 2.03 0.07
N GLU A 23 -1.97 2.61 -0.57
CA GLU A 23 -1.66 4.03 -0.52
C GLU A 23 -1.92 4.64 -1.89
N PHE A 24 -2.57 5.80 -1.94
CA PHE A 24 -2.68 6.57 -3.17
C PHE A 24 -1.34 7.22 -3.51
N TRP A 25 -0.88 7.04 -4.74
CA TRP A 25 0.39 7.58 -5.22
C TRP A 25 0.19 8.29 -6.56
N THR A 26 0.95 9.37 -6.77
CA THR A 26 0.99 10.07 -8.06
C THR A 26 2.44 10.19 -8.52
N GLY A 27 2.68 9.89 -9.79
CA GLY A 27 4.03 9.94 -10.35
C GLY A 27 4.17 9.12 -11.61
N ASP A 28 5.42 9.04 -12.08
CA ASP A 28 5.77 8.15 -13.18
C ASP A 28 5.77 6.70 -12.65
N SER A 29 5.10 5.82 -13.39
CA SER A 29 5.14 4.39 -13.12
C SER A 29 6.57 3.87 -13.14
N ARG A 30 6.81 2.85 -12.32
CA ARG A 30 8.12 2.21 -12.17
C ARG A 30 8.67 1.64 -13.47
N ASP A 31 7.80 1.16 -14.36
CA ASP A 31 8.19 0.64 -15.66
C ASP A 31 8.30 1.73 -16.75
N GLY A 32 7.91 2.96 -16.42
CA GLY A 32 7.97 4.13 -17.29
C GLY A 32 6.88 4.17 -18.38
N LEU A 33 5.87 3.30 -18.31
CA LEU A 33 4.79 3.27 -19.31
C LEU A 33 3.74 4.35 -19.07
N PHE A 34 3.48 4.68 -17.82
CA PHE A 34 2.58 5.75 -17.38
C PHE A 34 3.40 6.90 -16.81
N LEU A 35 3.15 8.11 -17.31
CA LEU A 35 3.85 9.33 -16.89
C LEU A 35 2.86 10.27 -16.20
N ASN A 36 3.24 10.82 -15.04
CA ASN A 36 2.38 11.66 -14.18
C ASN A 36 0.99 11.06 -13.96
N GLY A 37 0.93 9.74 -13.74
CA GLY A 37 -0.31 9.02 -13.54
C GLY A 37 -0.73 8.99 -12.07
N ASP A 38 -2.02 8.82 -11.86
CA ASP A 38 -2.59 8.43 -10.57
C ASP A 38 -2.52 6.90 -10.45
N GLY A 39 -2.13 6.41 -9.28
CA GLY A 39 -1.97 4.98 -9.03
C GLY A 39 -2.07 4.64 -7.56
N TYR A 40 -1.80 3.38 -7.26
CA TYR A 40 -1.83 2.86 -5.90
C TYR A 40 -0.63 1.96 -5.62
N HIS A 41 -0.08 2.05 -4.43
CA HIS A 41 0.77 0.99 -3.89
C HIS A 41 -0.08 0.07 -3.02
N TYR A 42 -0.14 -1.21 -3.38
CA TYR A 42 -0.83 -2.25 -2.61
C TYR A 42 0.16 -2.99 -1.73
N PHE A 43 -0.21 -3.23 -0.47
CA PHE A 43 0.62 -3.91 0.52
C PHE A 43 -0.11 -5.06 1.21
N GLU A 44 0.59 -6.19 1.35
CA GLU A 44 0.28 -7.22 2.36
C GLU A 44 1.18 -6.93 3.56
N MET A 45 0.57 -6.62 4.70
CA MET A 45 1.26 -6.23 5.92
C MET A 45 1.17 -7.34 6.96
N LEU A 46 2.27 -7.55 7.70
CA LEU A 46 2.32 -8.41 8.88
C LEU A 46 2.48 -7.56 10.12
N GLY A 47 1.65 -7.85 11.12
CA GLY A 47 1.61 -7.15 12.39
C GLY A 47 1.49 -5.64 12.21
N ASP A 48 2.36 -4.91 12.91
CA ASP A 48 2.28 -3.45 13.00
C ASP A 48 3.03 -2.75 11.84
N GLY A 49 2.73 -3.15 10.61
CA GLY A 49 3.18 -2.47 9.38
C GLY A 49 4.41 -3.05 8.68
N VAL A 50 4.79 -4.31 8.95
CA VAL A 50 5.92 -4.95 8.23
C VAL A 50 5.43 -5.45 6.87
N VAL A 51 5.94 -4.88 5.79
CA VAL A 51 5.56 -5.23 4.43
C VAL A 51 6.03 -6.65 4.07
N GLN A 52 5.11 -7.54 3.72
CA GLN A 52 5.40 -8.88 3.21
C GLN A 52 5.40 -8.94 1.68
N LYS A 53 4.50 -8.16 1.06
CA LYS A 53 4.41 -8.01 -0.40
C LYS A 53 4.02 -6.58 -0.73
N ALA A 54 4.52 -6.09 -1.86
CA ALA A 54 4.21 -4.77 -2.35
C ALA A 54 4.10 -4.77 -3.88
N PHE A 55 3.09 -4.05 -4.37
CA PHE A 55 2.81 -3.89 -5.80
C PHE A 55 2.47 -2.44 -6.10
N GLU A 56 2.88 -1.96 -7.25
CA GLU A 56 2.44 -0.71 -7.83
C GLU A 56 1.39 -1.00 -8.90
N TYR A 57 0.24 -0.33 -8.81
CA TYR A 57 -0.90 -0.48 -9.72
C TYR A 57 -1.19 0.86 -10.40
N TYR A 58 -1.36 0.80 -11.72
CA TYR A 58 -1.85 1.92 -12.54
C TYR A 58 -3.02 1.44 -13.42
N GLU A 59 -3.94 2.36 -13.69
CA GLU A 59 -5.02 2.20 -14.65
C GLU A 59 -5.09 3.45 -15.53
N ASN A 60 -5.16 3.28 -16.85
CA ASN A 60 -5.39 4.43 -17.76
C ASN A 60 -6.88 4.68 -18.02
N ASP A 61 -7.16 5.77 -18.73
CA ASP A 61 -8.51 6.16 -19.14
C ASP A 61 -9.23 5.13 -20.03
N GLU A 62 -8.50 4.17 -20.61
CA GLU A 62 -9.05 3.07 -21.42
C GLU A 62 -9.40 1.83 -20.57
N GLY A 63 -9.11 1.86 -19.26
CA GLY A 63 -9.30 0.75 -18.33
C GLY A 63 -8.21 -0.32 -18.43
N GLU A 64 -7.06 -0.01 -19.03
CA GLU A 64 -5.91 -0.92 -19.04
C GLU A 64 -5.17 -0.86 -17.71
N GLU A 65 -5.05 -2.01 -17.07
CA GLU A 65 -4.42 -2.17 -15.76
C GLU A 65 -2.98 -2.65 -15.92
N LYS A 66 -2.07 -2.01 -15.19
CA LYS A 66 -0.67 -2.42 -15.08
C LYS A 66 -0.30 -2.63 -13.63
N VAL A 67 0.38 -3.74 -13.36
CA VAL A 67 0.90 -4.05 -12.03
C VAL A 67 2.39 -4.37 -12.09
N THR A 68 3.18 -3.69 -11.27
CA THR A 68 4.62 -3.89 -11.15
C THR A 68 5.00 -4.24 -9.71
N PRO A 69 5.69 -5.36 -9.45
CA PRO A 69 6.21 -5.67 -8.12
C PRO A 69 7.24 -4.65 -7.61
N THR A 70 7.16 -4.30 -6.33
CA THR A 70 8.10 -3.39 -5.63
C THR A 70 8.87 -4.14 -4.53
N PRO A 71 9.75 -5.09 -4.90
CA PRO A 71 10.43 -5.97 -3.93
C PRO A 71 11.35 -5.24 -2.95
N GLU A 72 11.81 -4.03 -3.27
CA GLU A 72 12.60 -3.18 -2.38
C GLU A 72 11.85 -2.71 -1.13
N LEU A 73 10.52 -2.74 -1.15
CA LEU A 73 9.70 -2.39 0.01
C LEU A 73 9.48 -3.59 0.94
N ILE A 74 9.78 -4.81 0.52
CA ILE A 74 9.56 -6.00 1.34
C ILE A 74 10.51 -6.01 2.55
N GLY A 75 9.95 -6.26 3.73
CA GLY A 75 10.67 -6.33 4.99
C GLY A 75 10.84 -4.99 5.71
N ILE A 76 10.50 -3.86 5.08
CA ILE A 76 10.45 -2.58 5.78
C ILE A 76 9.24 -2.55 6.72
N ASN A 77 9.38 -1.88 7.86
CA ASN A 77 8.21 -1.40 8.59
C ASN A 77 7.80 -0.06 7.97
N TRP A 78 6.62 -0.01 7.33
CA TRP A 78 6.16 1.14 6.55
C TRP A 78 6.16 2.42 7.40
N PHE A 79 5.60 2.36 8.61
CA PHE A 79 5.52 3.51 9.50
C PHE A 79 6.90 4.00 9.96
N GLU A 80 7.78 3.08 10.36
CA GLU A 80 9.13 3.45 10.82
C GLU A 80 10.00 4.00 9.67
N PHE A 81 9.88 3.41 8.48
CA PHE A 81 10.67 3.79 7.31
C PHE A 81 10.31 5.20 6.82
N PHE A 82 9.02 5.51 6.75
CA PHE A 82 8.53 6.80 6.27
C PHE A 82 8.31 7.84 7.37
N GLY A 83 8.40 7.44 8.65
CA GLY A 83 8.27 8.34 9.79
C GLY A 83 6.83 8.74 10.12
N PHE A 84 5.86 7.89 9.78
CA PHE A 84 4.44 8.13 10.06
C PHE A 84 4.02 7.55 11.42
N GLU A 85 3.22 8.31 12.16
CA GLU A 85 2.70 7.89 13.47
C GLU A 85 1.37 7.12 13.36
N ASP A 86 0.68 7.26 12.22
CA ASP A 86 -0.60 6.63 11.96
C ASP A 86 -0.81 6.14 10.52
N GLU A 87 -2.04 5.70 10.24
CA GLU A 87 -2.49 5.05 9.00
C GLU A 87 -3.19 6.04 8.05
N GLU A 88 -3.04 7.36 8.21
CA GLU A 88 -3.84 8.34 7.44
C GLU A 88 -3.70 8.18 5.92
N LEU A 89 -2.53 7.75 5.44
CA LEU A 89 -2.26 7.51 4.02
C LEU A 89 -2.62 6.09 3.55
N LEU A 90 -2.97 5.20 4.48
CA LEU A 90 -3.26 3.79 4.21
C LEU A 90 -4.77 3.54 4.26
N GLU A 91 -5.34 3.19 3.11
CA GLU A 91 -6.70 2.68 3.03
C GLU A 91 -6.69 1.17 3.21
N ASN A 92 -7.43 0.64 4.20
CA ASN A 92 -7.60 -0.81 4.35
C ASN A 92 -8.38 -1.37 3.16
N VAL A 93 -7.86 -2.43 2.55
CA VAL A 93 -8.51 -3.14 1.45
C VAL A 93 -8.83 -4.58 1.85
N LEU A 94 -9.73 -5.21 1.11
CA LEU A 94 -10.08 -6.60 1.33
C LEU A 94 -9.04 -7.53 0.69
N GLU A 95 -8.83 -8.70 1.28
CA GLU A 95 -7.89 -9.72 0.77
C GLU A 95 -8.13 -10.06 -0.71
N HIS A 96 -9.40 -10.09 -1.14
CA HIS A 96 -9.73 -10.42 -2.53
C HIS A 96 -9.35 -9.31 -3.52
N GLU A 97 -9.36 -8.05 -3.10
CA GLU A 97 -8.90 -6.92 -3.90
C GLU A 97 -7.38 -6.99 -4.07
N PHE A 98 -6.66 -7.22 -2.98
CA PHE A 98 -5.20 -7.43 -3.02
C PHE A 98 -4.83 -8.66 -3.88
N SER A 99 -5.54 -9.77 -3.71
CA SER A 99 -5.33 -11.00 -4.47
C SER A 99 -5.56 -10.80 -5.97
N TYR A 100 -6.51 -9.94 -6.34
CA TYR A 100 -6.76 -9.58 -7.74
C TYR A 100 -5.53 -8.87 -8.33
N VAL A 101 -5.01 -7.83 -7.65
CA VAL A 101 -3.80 -7.10 -8.05
C VAL A 101 -2.59 -8.04 -8.18
N GLU A 102 -2.38 -8.93 -7.21
CA GLU A 102 -1.29 -9.92 -7.25
C GLU A 102 -1.39 -10.85 -8.48
N GLN A 103 -2.60 -11.21 -8.91
CA GLN A 103 -2.80 -12.08 -10.08
C GLN A 103 -2.51 -11.36 -11.40
N LEU A 104 -2.66 -10.04 -11.47
CA LEU A 104 -2.34 -9.25 -12.67
C LEU A 104 -0.84 -9.28 -13.01
N VAL A 105 0.03 -9.42 -12.00
CA VAL A 105 1.48 -9.61 -12.20
C VAL A 105 1.77 -10.82 -13.09
N LYS A 106 0.99 -11.91 -12.97
CA LYS A 106 1.19 -13.14 -13.75
C LYS A 106 0.70 -13.04 -15.19
N LYS A 107 -0.08 -12.01 -15.52
CA LYS A 107 -0.61 -11.77 -16.88
C LYS A 107 0.26 -10.79 -17.68
N SER A 108 1.15 -10.05 -17.02
CA SER A 108 2.06 -9.06 -17.60
C SER A 108 3.33 -9.66 -18.20
#